data_AF-A0A969TB70-F1
#
_entry.id   AF-A0A969TB70-F1
#
_cell.length_a   1.000
_cell.length_b   1.000
_cell.length_c   1.000
_cell.angle_alpha   90.00
_cell.angle_beta   90.00
_cell.angle_gamma   90.00
#
_symmetry.space_group_name_H-M   'P 1'
#
loop_
_entity.id
_entity.type
_entity.pdbx_description
1 polymer ?
#
loop_
_entity_poly.entity_id
_entity_poly.type
_entity_poly.pdbx_seq_one_letter_code
_entity_poly.pdbx_strand_id
1 'polypeptide(L)'
;MNRNTLLVESGDNLTQNKPIKQKDLATISIYGLSLISAGLFLFLPLVNLLSPSPWQRYMGAIHGCASLFAVVVIAYAGHLAFPLLRGNAAILPQMRTLTFWASCLSFMAIVSGNWVYMRYRAPVNGARAWITENTPLVHYLFMEYHEFTVLFTLPLGIACTWSLWKYGDSILAQQNRSVLTATCFALMAMMFFAIGGLVTGLNVARIHSL
;
A
#
# COMPACT_ATOMS: atom_id res chain seq x y z
N MET A 1 -4.55 46.72 66.87
CA MET A 1 -4.62 45.60 67.82
C MET A 1 -5.30 44.42 67.10
N ASN A 2 -4.78 43.19 67.29
CA ASN A 2 -5.08 41.89 66.64
C ASN A 2 -4.62 41.69 65.19
N ARG A 3 -3.62 40.84 64.85
CA ARG A 3 -3.31 39.39 65.04
C ARG A 3 -4.12 38.43 64.15
N ASN A 4 -3.35 37.75 63.27
CA ASN A 4 -3.47 36.37 62.75
C ASN A 4 -4.72 36.07 61.88
N THR A 5 -4.56 35.62 60.64
CA THR A 5 -4.23 34.20 60.39
C THR A 5 -3.73 33.97 58.97
N LEU A 6 -2.61 33.26 58.88
CA LEU A 6 -2.14 32.54 57.71
C LEU A 6 -3.16 31.45 57.35
N LEU A 7 -3.57 31.37 56.09
CA LEU A 7 -3.96 30.10 55.49
C LEU A 7 -3.13 29.91 54.22
N VAL A 8 -2.06 29.17 54.42
CA VAL A 8 -1.36 28.40 53.40
C VAL A 8 -2.37 27.39 52.87
N GLU A 9 -2.88 27.57 51.65
CA GLU A 9 -3.55 26.49 50.93
C GLU A 9 -2.49 25.46 50.52
N SER A 10 -2.29 24.52 51.45
CA SER A 10 -2.26 23.08 51.23
C SER A 10 -2.03 22.66 49.79
N GLY A 11 -0.80 22.23 49.51
CA GLY A 11 -0.49 21.45 48.33
C GLY A 11 -1.26 20.14 48.33
N ASP A 12 -2.38 20.10 47.60
CA ASP A 12 -2.97 18.86 47.13
C ASP A 12 -2.20 18.39 45.89
N ASN A 13 -1.09 17.71 46.17
CA ASN A 13 -0.56 16.65 45.30
C ASN A 13 -1.58 15.50 45.26
N LEU A 14 -2.73 15.75 44.63
CA LEU A 14 -3.60 14.68 44.17
C LEU A 14 -2.93 14.11 42.93
N THR A 15 -2.19 13.02 43.14
CA THR A 15 -1.88 12.03 42.14
C THR A 15 -3.10 11.86 41.24
N GLN A 16 -3.07 12.47 40.05
CA GLN A 16 -4.00 12.15 38.97
C GLN A 16 -3.75 10.69 38.60
N ASN A 17 -4.34 9.79 39.36
CA ASN A 17 -4.68 8.45 38.89
C ASN A 17 -5.67 8.68 37.76
N LYS A 18 -5.15 8.91 36.54
CA LYS A 18 -5.94 8.83 35.33
C LYS A 18 -6.60 7.46 35.36
N PRO A 19 -7.94 7.37 35.41
CA PRO A 19 -8.60 6.08 35.34
C PRO A 19 -8.13 5.40 34.05
N ILE A 20 -7.61 4.17 34.18
CA ILE A 20 -7.29 3.33 33.02
C ILE A 20 -8.61 3.20 32.26
N LYS A 21 -8.74 3.89 31.13
CA LYS A 21 -9.91 3.80 30.25
C LYS A 21 -10.00 2.34 29.80
N GLN A 22 -10.83 1.55 30.47
CA GLN A 22 -11.23 0.25 29.97
C GLN A 22 -11.92 0.48 28.64
N LYS A 23 -11.33 -0.07 27.57
CA LYS A 23 -11.96 -0.09 26.26
C LYS A 23 -13.23 -0.93 26.38
N ASP A 24 -14.35 -0.43 25.88
CA ASP A 24 -15.58 -1.21 25.85
C ASP A 24 -15.40 -2.46 24.96
N LEU A 25 -16.28 -3.44 25.14
CA LEU A 25 -16.26 -4.69 24.39
C LEU A 25 -16.34 -4.46 22.88
N ALA A 26 -17.05 -3.42 22.44
CA ALA A 26 -17.18 -3.06 21.04
C ALA A 26 -15.84 -2.62 20.44
N THR A 27 -15.10 -1.76 21.13
CA THR A 27 -13.78 -1.28 20.76
C THR A 27 -12.79 -2.44 20.65
N ILE A 28 -12.80 -3.35 21.63
CA ILE A 28 -11.96 -4.56 21.59
C ILE A 28 -12.33 -5.43 20.38
N SER A 29 -13.62 -5.64 20.15
CA SER A 29 -14.11 -6.46 19.03
C SER A 29 -13.74 -5.86 17.67
N ILE A 30 -13.86 -4.53 17.51
CA ILE A 30 -13.48 -3.82 16.27
C ILE A 30 -11.98 -3.95 16.02
N TYR A 31 -11.14 -3.71 17.02
CA TYR A 31 -9.68 -3.88 16.86
C TYR A 31 -9.32 -5.34 16.58
N GLY A 32 -9.91 -6.29 17.29
CA GLY A 32 -9.70 -7.72 17.08
C GLY A 32 -10.05 -8.14 15.65
N LEU A 33 -11.26 -7.79 15.18
CA LEU A 33 -11.70 -8.09 13.83
C LEU A 33 -10.83 -7.43 12.77
N SER A 34 -10.42 -6.17 12.98
CA SER A 34 -9.55 -5.44 12.06
C SER A 34 -8.17 -6.09 11.95
N LEU A 35 -7.59 -6.51 13.07
CA LEU A 35 -6.29 -7.20 13.09
C LEU A 35 -6.36 -8.57 12.44
N ILE A 36 -7.41 -9.35 12.72
CA ILE A 36 -7.62 -10.65 12.07
C ILE A 36 -7.81 -10.46 10.56
N SER A 37 -8.63 -9.49 10.14
CA SER A 37 -8.88 -9.20 8.72
C SER A 37 -7.60 -8.77 8.01
N ALA A 38 -6.82 -7.87 8.62
CA ALA A 38 -5.52 -7.46 8.10
C ALA A 38 -4.55 -8.65 8.01
N GLY A 39 -4.50 -9.50 9.03
CA GLY A 39 -3.71 -10.73 9.02
C GLY A 39 -4.09 -11.65 7.87
N LEU A 40 -5.38 -12.00 7.76
CA LEU A 40 -5.89 -12.84 6.67
C LEU A 40 -5.58 -12.25 5.30
N PHE A 41 -5.74 -10.94 5.13
CA PHE A 41 -5.39 -10.23 3.90
C PHE A 41 -3.89 -10.36 3.58
N LEU A 42 -3.03 -10.14 4.57
CA LEU A 42 -1.56 -10.24 4.39
C LEU A 42 -1.09 -11.67 4.08
N PHE A 43 -1.83 -12.68 4.50
CA PHE A 43 -1.54 -14.09 4.24
C PHE A 43 -2.16 -14.64 2.95
N LEU A 44 -2.96 -13.85 2.21
CA LEU A 44 -3.56 -14.28 0.94
C LEU A 44 -2.56 -14.91 -0.04
N PRO A 45 -1.35 -14.37 -0.25
CA PRO A 45 -0.40 -14.98 -1.18
C PRO A 45 0.05 -16.38 -0.79
N LEU A 46 0.04 -16.72 0.51
CA LEU A 46 0.47 -18.03 0.99
C LEU A 46 -0.50 -19.15 0.59
N VAL A 47 -1.72 -18.81 0.20
CA VAL A 47 -2.66 -19.78 -0.38
C VAL A 47 -2.08 -20.42 -1.64
N ASN A 48 -1.21 -19.73 -2.39
CA ASN A 48 -0.51 -20.32 -3.54
C ASN A 48 0.36 -21.52 -3.15
N LEU A 49 0.82 -21.61 -1.89
CA LEU A 49 1.59 -22.76 -1.42
C LEU A 49 0.81 -24.09 -1.49
N LEU A 50 -0.53 -24.02 -1.54
CA LEU A 50 -1.43 -25.15 -1.69
C LEU A 50 -1.62 -25.58 -3.15
N SER A 51 -1.03 -24.87 -4.11
CA SER A 51 -1.18 -25.20 -5.53
C SER A 51 -0.57 -26.57 -5.86
N PRO A 52 -1.26 -27.39 -6.68
CA PRO A 52 -0.70 -28.64 -7.19
C PRO A 52 0.45 -28.40 -8.19
N SER A 53 0.49 -27.24 -8.85
CA SER A 53 1.55 -26.86 -9.79
C SER A 53 2.77 -26.32 -9.02
N PRO A 54 3.96 -26.94 -9.12
CA PRO A 54 5.17 -26.44 -8.45
C PRO A 54 5.52 -25.02 -8.89
N TRP A 55 5.32 -24.69 -10.17
CA TRP A 55 5.56 -23.35 -10.69
C TRP A 55 4.66 -22.32 -10.02
N GLN A 56 3.36 -22.58 -10.01
CA GLN A 56 2.38 -21.68 -9.39
C GLN A 56 2.59 -21.56 -7.88
N ARG A 57 3.05 -22.65 -7.24
CA ARG A 57 3.37 -22.68 -5.81
C ARG A 57 4.41 -21.64 -5.44
N TYR A 58 5.56 -21.67 -6.10
CA TYR A 58 6.67 -20.77 -5.78
C TYR A 58 6.48 -19.40 -6.41
N MET A 59 6.19 -19.33 -7.70
CA MET A 59 6.10 -18.05 -8.41
C MET A 59 4.85 -17.27 -8.03
N GLY A 60 3.72 -17.94 -7.83
CA GLY A 60 2.49 -17.31 -7.33
C GLY A 60 2.65 -16.78 -5.91
N ALA A 61 3.34 -17.52 -5.02
CA ALA A 61 3.63 -17.04 -3.67
C ALA A 61 4.61 -15.85 -3.68
N ILE A 62 5.72 -15.93 -4.43
CA ILE A 62 6.71 -14.86 -4.54
C ILE A 62 6.07 -13.58 -5.11
N HIS A 63 5.40 -13.69 -6.26
CA HIS A 63 4.75 -12.56 -6.89
C HIS A 63 3.59 -12.02 -6.05
N GLY A 64 2.78 -12.89 -5.45
CA GLY A 64 1.69 -12.50 -4.58
C GLY A 64 2.18 -11.74 -3.35
N CYS A 65 3.27 -12.17 -2.71
CA CYS A 65 3.88 -11.45 -1.59
C CYS A 65 4.43 -10.10 -2.05
N ALA A 66 5.21 -10.06 -3.13
CA ALA A 66 5.79 -8.83 -3.66
C ALA A 66 4.72 -7.80 -4.04
N SER A 67 3.69 -8.23 -4.76
CA SER A 67 2.58 -7.36 -5.18
C SER A 67 1.74 -6.90 -4.00
N LEU A 68 1.43 -7.76 -3.03
CA LEU A 68 0.69 -7.37 -1.83
C LEU A 68 1.43 -6.33 -1.01
N PHE A 69 2.72 -6.54 -0.74
CA PHE A 69 3.53 -5.56 -0.02
C PHE A 69 3.64 -4.23 -0.79
N ALA A 70 3.83 -4.30 -2.11
CA ALA A 70 3.83 -3.10 -2.95
C ALA A 70 2.51 -2.33 -2.82
N VAL A 71 1.37 -3.00 -2.93
CA VAL A 71 0.04 -2.38 -2.83
C VAL A 71 -0.17 -1.74 -1.46
N VAL A 72 0.16 -2.41 -0.37
CA VAL A 72 0.01 -1.87 0.99
C VAL A 72 0.85 -0.59 1.17
N VAL A 73 2.12 -0.63 0.79
CA VAL A 73 3.03 0.51 0.95
C VAL A 73 2.65 1.66 0.00
N ILE A 74 2.33 1.37 -1.26
CA ILE A 74 1.90 2.37 -2.24
C ILE A 74 0.58 3.02 -1.82
N ALA A 75 -0.41 2.22 -1.38
CA ALA A 75 -1.69 2.75 -0.92
C ALA A 75 -1.51 3.66 0.29
N TYR A 76 -0.65 3.27 1.23
CA TYR A 76 -0.35 4.10 2.39
C TYR A 76 0.38 5.41 2.00
N ALA A 77 1.38 5.35 1.12
CA ALA A 77 2.07 6.53 0.61
C ALA A 77 1.14 7.48 -0.15
N GLY A 78 0.28 6.93 -1.03
CA GLY A 78 -0.73 7.70 -1.76
C GLY A 78 -1.78 8.33 -0.83
N HIS A 79 -2.17 7.64 0.24
CA HIS A 79 -3.05 8.20 1.25
C HIS A 79 -2.39 9.35 2.04
N LEU A 80 -1.10 9.23 2.38
CA LEU A 80 -0.34 10.28 3.05
C LEU A 80 -0.02 11.48 2.12
N ALA A 81 -0.16 11.34 0.80
CA ALA A 81 -0.05 12.45 -0.13
C ALA A 81 -1.14 13.53 0.09
N PHE A 82 -2.34 13.16 0.55
CA PHE A 82 -3.41 14.11 0.87
C PHE A 82 -3.04 15.09 1.98
N PRO A 83 -2.64 14.65 3.20
CA PRO A 83 -2.20 15.56 4.25
C PRO A 83 -0.92 16.32 3.87
N LEU A 84 0.00 15.72 3.09
CA LEU A 84 1.20 16.42 2.63
C LEU A 84 0.83 17.60 1.70
N LEU A 85 -0.11 17.39 0.78
CA LEU A 85 -0.63 18.43 -0.11
C LEU A 85 -1.34 19.55 0.65
N ARG A 86 -1.93 19.23 1.82
CA ARG A 86 -2.55 20.20 2.74
C ARG A 86 -1.54 20.93 3.64
N GLY A 87 -0.24 20.67 3.47
CA GLY A 87 0.83 21.37 4.20
C GLY A 87 1.29 20.70 5.49
N ASN A 88 0.92 19.44 5.75
CA ASN A 88 1.48 18.71 6.88
C ASN A 88 2.94 18.32 6.60
N ALA A 89 3.87 19.19 6.99
CA ALA A 89 5.30 19.00 6.78
C ALA A 89 5.90 17.84 7.58
N ALA A 90 5.30 17.48 8.73
CA ALA A 90 5.85 16.51 9.66
C ALA A 90 5.98 15.10 9.06
N ILE A 91 5.17 14.77 8.05
CA ILE A 91 5.18 13.47 7.39
C ILE A 91 6.20 13.38 6.23
N LEU A 92 6.87 14.48 5.86
CA LEU A 92 7.77 14.51 4.70
C LEU A 92 8.96 13.52 4.80
N PRO A 93 9.65 13.34 5.94
CA PRO A 93 10.67 12.30 6.09
C PRO A 93 10.09 10.89 5.87
N GLN A 94 8.91 10.61 6.42
CA GLN A 94 8.22 9.33 6.24
C GLN A 94 7.84 9.11 4.77
N MET A 95 7.34 10.14 4.09
CA MET A 95 6.98 10.09 2.66
C MET A 95 8.18 9.74 1.77
N ARG A 96 9.37 10.29 2.06
CA ARG A 96 10.62 9.95 1.36
C ARG A 96 10.96 8.47 1.48
N THR A 97 10.89 7.92 2.69
CA THR A 97 11.18 6.51 2.97
C THR A 97 10.13 5.58 2.35
N LEU A 98 8.85 5.90 2.52
CA LEU A 98 7.75 5.09 1.97
C LEU A 98 7.78 5.06 0.45
N THR A 99 8.03 6.19 -0.22
CA THR A 99 8.04 6.25 -1.69
C THR A 99 9.25 5.50 -2.26
N PHE A 100 10.40 5.56 -1.59
CA PHE A 100 11.56 4.74 -1.95
C PHE A 100 11.22 3.24 -1.88
N TRP A 101 10.68 2.78 -0.75
CA TRP A 101 10.31 1.37 -0.60
C TRP A 101 9.17 0.96 -1.53
N ALA A 102 8.20 1.83 -1.78
CA ALA A 102 7.14 1.62 -2.77
C ALA A 102 7.73 1.35 -4.16
N SER A 103 8.76 2.10 -4.56
CA SER A 103 9.44 1.93 -5.85
C SER A 103 10.19 0.59 -5.92
N CYS A 104 10.93 0.24 -4.86
CA CYS A 104 11.64 -1.04 -4.77
C CYS A 104 10.67 -2.24 -4.83
N LEU A 105 9.57 -2.18 -4.06
CA LEU A 105 8.56 -3.23 -4.03
C LEU A 105 7.79 -3.32 -5.35
N SER A 106 7.45 -2.19 -5.98
CA SER A 106 6.87 -2.14 -7.33
C SER A 106 7.78 -2.82 -8.35
N PHE A 107 9.08 -2.51 -8.32
CA PHE A 107 10.07 -3.19 -9.17
C PHE A 107 10.08 -4.70 -8.96
N MET A 108 10.14 -5.16 -7.70
CA MET A 108 10.08 -6.59 -7.38
C MET A 108 8.77 -7.24 -7.84
N ALA A 109 7.64 -6.57 -7.68
CA ALA A 109 6.34 -7.04 -8.13
C ALA A 109 6.28 -7.16 -9.66
N ILE A 110 6.85 -6.21 -10.40
CA ILE A 110 6.91 -6.25 -11.86
C ILE A 110 7.84 -7.37 -12.34
N VAL A 111 9.03 -7.52 -11.77
CA VAL A 111 9.98 -8.58 -12.14
C VAL A 111 9.38 -9.96 -11.89
N SER A 112 8.82 -10.17 -10.70
CA SER A 112 8.16 -11.45 -10.37
C SER A 112 6.87 -11.68 -11.17
N GLY A 113 6.14 -10.60 -11.50
CA GLY A 113 4.95 -10.66 -12.35
C GLY A 113 5.28 -11.11 -13.77
N ASN A 114 6.43 -10.69 -14.30
CA ASN A 114 6.91 -11.17 -15.60
C ASN A 114 7.17 -12.69 -15.60
N TRP A 115 7.63 -13.29 -14.49
CA TRP A 115 7.75 -14.75 -14.42
C TRP A 115 6.39 -15.44 -14.52
N VAL A 116 5.39 -14.96 -13.78
CA VAL A 116 4.01 -15.48 -13.88
C VAL A 116 3.46 -15.29 -15.30
N TYR A 117 3.75 -14.14 -15.91
CA TYR A 117 3.34 -13.80 -17.26
C TYR A 117 3.93 -14.72 -18.34
N MET A 118 5.18 -15.17 -18.18
CA MET A 118 5.79 -16.15 -19.10
C MET A 118 5.00 -17.45 -19.15
N ARG A 119 4.52 -17.94 -18.00
CA ARG A 119 3.66 -19.14 -17.93
C ARG A 119 2.29 -18.88 -18.55
N TYR A 120 1.73 -17.70 -18.31
CA TYR A 120 0.48 -17.25 -18.94
C TYR A 120 0.57 -17.26 -20.46
N ARG A 121 1.71 -16.84 -21.02
CA ARG A 121 2.00 -16.80 -22.47
C ARG A 121 2.61 -18.06 -23.05
N ALA A 122 2.68 -19.17 -22.30
CA ALA A 122 3.27 -20.40 -22.81
C ALA A 122 2.56 -20.85 -24.11
N PRO A 123 3.31 -21.24 -25.16
CA PRO A 123 2.74 -21.55 -26.48
C PRO A 123 1.88 -22.81 -26.47
N VAL A 124 2.13 -23.73 -25.53
CA VAL A 124 1.36 -24.97 -25.33
C VAL A 124 0.81 -24.93 -23.91
N ASN A 125 -0.51 -25.16 -23.75
CA ASN A 125 -1.20 -25.14 -22.47
C ASN A 125 -1.05 -23.83 -21.67
N GLY A 126 -0.81 -22.70 -22.34
CA GLY A 126 -0.81 -21.37 -21.71
C GLY A 126 -2.24 -20.87 -21.48
N ALA A 127 -2.50 -20.25 -20.33
CA ALA A 127 -3.83 -19.71 -20.02
C ALA A 127 -4.26 -18.64 -21.04
N ARG A 128 -3.32 -17.91 -21.66
CA ARG A 128 -3.65 -16.94 -22.71
C ARG A 128 -4.39 -17.56 -23.88
N ALA A 129 -3.88 -18.65 -24.45
CA ALA A 129 -4.49 -19.28 -25.62
C ALA A 129 -5.94 -19.68 -25.32
N TRP A 130 -6.15 -20.36 -24.19
CA TRP A 130 -7.48 -20.77 -23.75
C TRP A 130 -8.41 -19.56 -23.50
N ILE A 131 -7.95 -18.51 -22.81
CA ILE A 131 -8.77 -17.33 -22.53
C ILE A 131 -9.11 -16.58 -23.81
N THR A 132 -8.17 -16.41 -24.74
CA THR A 132 -8.42 -15.74 -26.01
C THR A 132 -9.43 -16.50 -26.87
N GLU A 133 -9.41 -17.83 -26.83
CA GLU A 133 -10.36 -18.68 -27.56
C GLU A 133 -11.77 -18.71 -26.93
N ASN A 134 -11.86 -18.70 -25.60
CA ASN A 134 -13.13 -18.91 -24.89
C ASN A 134 -13.77 -17.62 -24.35
N THR A 135 -12.95 -16.65 -23.94
CA THR A 135 -13.39 -15.41 -23.26
C THR A 135 -12.54 -14.19 -23.67
N PRO A 136 -12.51 -13.82 -24.98
CA PRO A 136 -11.61 -12.77 -25.48
C PRO A 136 -11.83 -11.40 -24.80
N LEU A 137 -13.08 -11.04 -24.47
CA LEU A 137 -13.36 -9.78 -23.76
C LEU A 137 -12.69 -9.73 -22.38
N VAL A 138 -12.58 -10.86 -21.69
CA VAL A 138 -11.91 -10.98 -20.38
C VAL A 138 -10.40 -10.78 -20.54
N HIS A 139 -9.81 -11.30 -21.62
CA HIS A 139 -8.40 -11.02 -21.95
C HIS A 139 -8.16 -9.50 -22.10
N TYR A 140 -8.93 -8.84 -22.96
CA TYR A 140 -8.73 -7.41 -23.22
C TYR A 140 -8.99 -6.55 -21.99
N LEU A 141 -10.08 -6.79 -21.26
CA LEU A 141 -10.50 -5.90 -20.18
C LEU A 141 -9.73 -6.11 -18.87
N PHE A 142 -9.32 -7.34 -18.56
CA PHE A 142 -8.62 -7.63 -17.31
C PHE A 142 -7.12 -7.85 -17.49
N MET A 143 -6.67 -8.58 -18.50
CA MET A 143 -5.23 -8.86 -18.66
C MET A 143 -4.48 -7.66 -19.23
N GLU A 144 -4.90 -7.13 -20.37
CA GLU A 144 -4.18 -6.00 -20.99
C GLU A 144 -4.24 -4.75 -20.11
N TYR A 145 -5.41 -4.47 -19.53
CA TYR A 145 -5.53 -3.39 -18.54
C TYR A 145 -4.63 -3.63 -17.33
N HIS A 146 -4.60 -4.84 -16.77
CA HIS A 146 -3.74 -5.14 -15.62
C HIS A 146 -2.27 -4.95 -15.97
N GLU A 147 -1.80 -5.57 -17.06
CA GLU A 147 -0.43 -5.45 -17.55
C GLU A 147 -0.03 -3.99 -17.76
N PHE A 148 -0.88 -3.18 -18.39
CA PHE A 148 -0.57 -1.79 -18.67
C PHE A 148 -0.57 -0.92 -17.40
N THR A 149 -1.59 -1.07 -16.55
CA THR A 149 -1.75 -0.19 -15.38
C THR A 149 -0.72 -0.43 -14.29
N VAL A 150 -0.36 -1.68 -14.01
CA VAL A 150 0.62 -1.99 -12.96
C VAL A 150 2.02 -1.50 -13.31
N LEU A 151 2.36 -1.41 -14.60
CA LEU A 151 3.65 -0.90 -15.07
C LEU A 151 3.85 0.59 -14.77
N PHE A 152 2.79 1.39 -14.60
CA PHE A 152 2.92 2.81 -14.24
C PHE A 152 3.40 3.03 -12.80
N THR A 153 3.24 2.03 -11.93
CA THR A 153 3.61 2.19 -10.51
C THR A 153 5.11 2.46 -10.32
N LEU A 154 5.97 1.83 -11.13
CA LEU A 154 7.42 2.01 -11.05
C LEU A 154 7.92 3.37 -11.55
N PRO A 155 7.64 3.82 -12.78
CA PRO A 155 8.13 5.12 -13.26
C PRO A 155 7.59 6.27 -12.42
N LEU A 156 6.32 6.22 -12.00
CA LEU A 156 5.77 7.21 -11.06
C LEU A 156 6.46 7.14 -9.70
N GLY A 157 6.71 5.94 -9.18
CA GLY A 157 7.42 5.74 -7.91
C GLY A 157 8.83 6.33 -7.93
N ILE A 158 9.60 6.06 -8.98
CA ILE A 158 10.94 6.60 -9.18
C ILE A 158 10.89 8.13 -9.28
N ALA A 159 9.97 8.69 -10.09
CA ALA A 159 9.84 10.13 -10.25
C ALA A 159 9.47 10.84 -8.94
N CYS A 160 8.54 10.28 -8.17
CA CYS A 160 8.15 10.80 -6.85
C CYS A 160 9.29 10.66 -5.83
N THR A 161 9.97 9.51 -5.81
CA THR A 161 11.14 9.29 -4.94
C THR A 161 12.21 10.34 -5.24
N TRP A 162 12.57 10.49 -6.52
CA TRP A 162 13.54 11.48 -6.94
C TRP A 162 13.12 12.90 -6.54
N SER A 163 11.85 13.28 -6.78
CA SER A 163 11.35 14.61 -6.44
C SER A 163 11.42 14.89 -4.94
N LEU A 164 10.91 13.97 -4.11
CA LEU A 164 10.91 14.12 -2.65
C LEU A 164 12.34 14.18 -2.07
N TRP A 165 13.28 13.42 -2.63
CA TRP A 165 14.66 13.39 -2.16
C TRP A 165 15.49 14.57 -2.70
N LYS A 166 15.31 14.94 -3.97
CA LYS A 166 16.04 16.04 -4.61
C LYS A 166 15.71 17.38 -3.98
N TYR A 167 14.43 17.65 -3.74
CA TYR A 167 14.00 18.90 -3.13
C TYR A 167 14.08 18.84 -1.59
N GLY A 168 13.98 17.64 -0.99
CA GLY A 168 13.99 17.50 0.46
C GLY A 168 12.96 18.42 1.10
N ASP A 169 13.34 19.13 2.15
CA ASP A 169 12.44 20.02 2.87
C ASP A 169 12.09 21.28 2.06
N SER A 170 12.91 21.65 1.07
CA SER A 170 12.65 22.80 0.18
C SER A 170 11.42 22.60 -0.71
N ILE A 171 10.93 21.37 -0.86
CA ILE A 171 9.71 21.09 -1.63
C ILE A 171 8.48 21.79 -1.07
N LEU A 172 8.51 22.13 0.23
CA LEU A 172 7.43 22.84 0.93
C LEU A 172 7.47 24.36 0.70
N ALA A 173 8.55 24.88 0.14
CA ALA A 173 8.69 26.30 -0.14
C ALA A 173 7.70 26.74 -1.23
N GLN A 174 7.21 27.98 -1.15
CA GLN A 174 6.16 28.49 -2.02
C GLN A 174 6.52 28.39 -3.52
N GLN A 175 7.80 28.59 -3.86
CA GLN A 175 8.30 28.47 -5.23
C GLN A 175 8.21 27.04 -5.81
N ASN A 176 8.20 26.01 -4.94
CA ASN A 176 8.17 24.60 -5.34
C ASN A 176 6.77 23.99 -5.25
N ARG A 177 5.73 24.82 -5.06
CA ARG A 177 4.35 24.35 -4.85
C ARG A 177 3.83 23.49 -6.00
N SER A 178 4.17 23.83 -7.24
CA SER A 178 3.82 23.02 -8.42
C SER A 178 4.45 21.63 -8.38
N VAL A 179 5.73 21.54 -7.99
CA VAL A 179 6.46 20.27 -7.84
C VAL A 179 5.85 19.43 -6.72
N LEU A 180 5.55 20.03 -5.57
CA LEU A 180 4.85 19.35 -4.47
C LEU A 180 3.49 18.81 -4.92
N THR A 181 2.69 19.65 -5.57
CA THR A 181 1.36 19.27 -6.06
C THR A 181 1.43 18.13 -7.08
N ALA A 182 2.31 18.23 -8.07
CA ALA A 182 2.52 17.18 -9.07
C ALA A 182 2.98 15.86 -8.44
N THR A 183 3.92 15.94 -7.47
CA THR A 183 4.41 14.76 -6.73
C THR A 183 3.27 14.10 -5.95
N CYS A 184 2.45 14.87 -5.24
CA CYS A 184 1.31 14.33 -4.52
C CYS A 184 0.27 13.69 -5.46
N PHE A 185 -0.04 14.32 -6.60
CA PHE A 185 -0.93 13.74 -7.60
C PHE A 185 -0.39 12.44 -8.18
N ALA A 186 0.90 12.38 -8.48
CA ALA A 186 1.55 11.17 -8.96
C ALA A 186 1.49 10.04 -7.90
N LEU A 187 1.68 10.33 -6.62
CA LEU A 187 1.52 9.35 -5.53
C LEU A 187 0.07 8.84 -5.39
N MET A 188 -0.91 9.73 -5.54
CA MET A 188 -2.33 9.34 -5.55
C MET A 188 -2.67 8.48 -6.78
N ALA A 189 -2.11 8.81 -7.94
CA ALA A 189 -2.25 8.00 -9.15
C ALA A 189 -1.57 6.62 -9.01
N MET A 190 -0.39 6.55 -8.38
CA MET A 190 0.24 5.27 -8.05
C MET A 190 -0.66 4.40 -7.16
N MET A 191 -1.28 4.99 -6.14
CA MET A 191 -2.26 4.29 -5.30
C MET A 191 -3.43 3.76 -6.13
N PHE A 192 -3.99 4.57 -7.03
CA PHE A 192 -5.05 4.12 -7.93
C PHE A 192 -4.62 2.93 -8.78
N PHE A 193 -3.45 2.98 -9.42
CA PHE A 193 -2.94 1.89 -10.24
C PHE A 193 -2.60 0.64 -9.43
N ALA A 194 -2.04 0.78 -8.23
CA ALA A 194 -1.71 -0.35 -7.37
C ALA A 194 -2.98 -1.07 -6.87
N ILE A 195 -3.99 -0.33 -6.41
CA ILE A 195 -5.26 -0.91 -5.97
C ILE A 195 -6.01 -1.53 -7.17
N GLY A 196 -6.05 -0.84 -8.31
CA GLY A 196 -6.62 -1.38 -9.56
C GLY A 196 -5.90 -2.65 -10.00
N GLY A 197 -4.58 -2.69 -9.89
CA GLY A 197 -3.74 -3.86 -10.13
C GLY A 197 -4.09 -5.03 -9.21
N LEU A 198 -4.24 -4.80 -7.90
CA LEU A 198 -4.68 -5.83 -6.96
C LEU A 198 -6.04 -6.42 -7.36
N VAL A 199 -7.04 -5.57 -7.62
CA VAL A 199 -8.40 -6.02 -7.97
C VAL A 199 -8.39 -6.84 -9.25
N THR A 200 -7.70 -6.36 -10.28
CA THR A 200 -7.64 -7.05 -11.57
C THR A 200 -6.80 -8.32 -11.50
N GLY A 201 -5.67 -8.31 -10.78
CA GLY A 201 -4.80 -9.48 -10.61
C GLY A 201 -5.46 -10.63 -9.86
N LEU A 202 -6.27 -10.33 -8.83
CA LEU A 202 -7.06 -11.36 -8.13
C LEU A 202 -8.10 -12.03 -9.04
N ASN A 203 -8.68 -11.28 -9.99
CA ASN A 203 -9.60 -11.84 -10.97
C ASN A 203 -8.87 -12.71 -12.00
N VAL A 204 -7.74 -12.24 -12.52
CA VAL A 204 -6.87 -12.98 -13.44
C VAL A 204 -6.45 -14.33 -12.85
N ALA A 205 -6.02 -14.36 -11.58
CA ALA A 205 -5.58 -15.57 -10.92
C ALA A 205 -6.66 -16.66 -10.81
N ARG A 206 -7.95 -16.30 -10.92
CA ARG A 206 -9.09 -17.23 -10.88
C ARG A 206 -9.52 -17.74 -12.26
N ILE A 207 -9.14 -17.04 -13.33
CA ILE A 207 -9.53 -17.40 -14.69
C ILE A 207 -8.53 -18.43 -15.21
N HIS A 208 -8.93 -19.70 -15.14
CA HIS A 208 -8.15 -20.86 -15.59
C HIS A 208 -6.76 -20.93 -14.96
N SER A 209 -6.68 -21.44 -13.74
CA SER A 209 -5.45 -21.56 -12.94
C SER A 209 -4.25 -22.01 -13.79
N LEU A 210 -3.22 -21.16 -13.84
CA LEU A 210 -1.93 -21.36 -14.51
C LEU A 210 -1.19 -22.64 -14.09
#